data_AF-X1RIW5-F1
#
_entry.id   AF-X1RIW5-F1
#
_cell.length_a   1.000
_cell.length_b   1.000
_cell.length_c   1.000
_cell.angle_alpha   90.00
_cell.angle_beta   90.00
_cell.angle_gamma   90.00
#
_symmetry.space_group_name_H-M   'P 1'
#
loop_
_entity.id
_entity.type
_entity.pdbx_description
1 polymer ?
#
loop_
_entity_poly.entity_id
_entity_poly.type
_entity_poly.pdbx_seq_one_letter_code
_entity_poly.pdbx_strand_id
1 'polypeptide(L)'
;KDLFEEKANDLGLQVRLELPDFDPAEEADSLKNSVDIIRWYQHFIYVKLIRAVQGKLEETSEDFEEFPKDSDGSAKVALIAIDRSIAAWGQMREHFPQRRDIRGFWRSSGWFRARQWLAEGRENRGQCLVPVRFL
;
A
#
# COMPACT_ATOMS: atom_id res chain seq x y z
N LYS A 1 -13.60 -6.74 -22.09
CA LYS A 1 -12.21 -7.10 -22.44
C LYS A 1 -11.40 -6.95 -21.18
N ASP A 2 -10.69 -7.99 -20.76
CA ASP A 2 -9.88 -7.94 -19.55
C ASP A 2 -8.72 -6.97 -19.76
N LEU A 3 -8.57 -6.04 -18.82
CA LEU A 3 -7.57 -4.98 -18.88
C LEU A 3 -6.14 -5.53 -19.04
N PHE A 4 -5.88 -6.68 -18.42
CA PHE A 4 -4.61 -7.39 -18.52
C PHE A 4 -4.37 -8.02 -19.89
N GLU A 5 -5.42 -8.49 -20.57
CA GLU A 5 -5.30 -9.03 -21.93
C GLU A 5 -4.95 -7.94 -22.94
N GLU A 6 -5.52 -6.74 -22.80
CA GLU A 6 -5.18 -5.58 -23.63
C GLU A 6 -3.71 -5.20 -23.45
N LYS A 7 -3.24 -5.08 -22.19
CA LYS A 7 -1.83 -4.77 -21.89
C LYS A 7 -0.87 -5.85 -22.38
N ALA A 8 -1.23 -7.12 -22.25
CA ALA A 8 -0.42 -8.23 -22.75
C ALA A 8 -0.31 -8.21 -24.29
N ASN A 9 -1.40 -7.87 -24.98
CA ASN A 9 -1.39 -7.71 -26.44
C ASN A 9 -0.52 -6.52 -26.89
N ASP A 10 -0.58 -5.39 -26.19
CA ASP A 10 0.26 -4.22 -26.48
C ASP A 10 1.75 -4.53 -26.29
N LEU A 11 2.11 -5.17 -25.17
CA LEU A 11 3.48 -5.63 -24.91
C LEU A 11 3.95 -6.60 -25.99
N GLY A 12 3.12 -7.57 -26.37
CA GLY A 12 3.42 -8.52 -27.44
C GLY A 12 3.59 -7.86 -28.81
N LEU A 13 2.82 -6.79 -29.09
CA LEU A 13 2.98 -6.00 -30.31
C LEU A 13 4.31 -5.24 -30.33
N GLN A 14 4.71 -4.68 -29.19
CA GLN A 14 5.98 -3.94 -29.04
C GLN A 14 7.20 -4.85 -29.19
N VAL A 15 7.19 -6.04 -28.59
CA VAL A 15 8.23 -7.07 -28.82
C VAL A 15 8.39 -7.35 -30.31
N ARG A 16 7.27 -7.51 -31.02
CA ARG A 16 7.27 -7.81 -32.46
C ARG A 16 7.76 -6.65 -33.33
N LEU A 17 7.74 -5.42 -32.82
CA LEU A 17 8.18 -4.21 -33.52
C LEU A 17 9.63 -3.82 -33.22
N GLU A 18 10.34 -4.59 -32.37
CA GLU A 18 11.75 -4.36 -31.99
C GLU A 18 12.04 -2.88 -31.64
N LEU A 19 11.16 -2.25 -30.86
CA LEU A 19 11.30 -0.85 -30.50
C LEU A 19 12.57 -0.64 -29.65
N PRO A 20 13.50 0.25 -30.06
CA PRO A 20 14.86 0.31 -29.51
C PRO A 20 14.96 0.87 -28.08
N ASP A 21 13.90 1.50 -27.56
CA ASP A 21 13.90 2.18 -26.26
C ASP A 21 12.92 1.55 -25.24
N PHE A 22 12.40 0.35 -25.51
CA PHE A 22 11.44 -0.30 -24.62
C PHE A 22 11.87 -1.74 -24.32
N ASP A 23 11.86 -2.11 -23.03
CA ASP A 23 11.96 -3.49 -22.58
C ASP A 23 10.58 -3.98 -22.11
N PRO A 24 9.82 -4.66 -22.99
CA PRO A 24 8.51 -5.19 -22.63
C PRO A 24 8.57 -6.25 -21.52
N ALA A 25 9.71 -6.93 -21.35
CA ALA A 25 9.87 -7.94 -20.31
C ALA A 25 9.97 -7.28 -18.92
N GLU A 26 10.74 -6.19 -18.80
CA GLU A 26 10.84 -5.42 -17.57
C GLU A 26 9.47 -4.84 -17.15
N GLU A 27 8.70 -4.30 -18.11
CA GLU A 27 7.37 -3.76 -17.82
C GLU A 27 6.40 -4.87 -17.33
N ALA A 28 6.42 -6.04 -17.97
CA ALA A 28 5.62 -7.19 -17.56
C ALA A 28 6.00 -7.70 -16.16
N ASP A 29 7.29 -7.77 -15.84
CA ASP A 29 7.78 -8.20 -14.53
C ASP A 29 7.42 -7.21 -13.42
N SER A 30 7.53 -5.91 -13.69
CA SER A 30 7.08 -4.86 -12.76
C SER A 30 5.58 -4.93 -12.46
N LEU A 31 4.77 -5.16 -13.49
CA LEU A 31 3.33 -5.33 -13.35
C LEU A 31 2.98 -6.59 -12.53
N LYS A 32 3.61 -7.72 -12.86
CA LYS A 32 3.44 -8.99 -12.13
C LYS A 32 3.82 -8.85 -10.67
N ASN A 33 4.98 -8.27 -10.39
CA ASN A 33 5.45 -8.02 -9.02
C ASN A 33 4.45 -7.17 -8.23
N SER A 34 3.90 -6.11 -8.82
CA SER A 34 2.89 -5.27 -8.19
C SER A 34 1.63 -6.07 -7.82
N VAL A 35 1.14 -6.91 -8.74
CA VAL A 35 -0.03 -7.78 -8.52
C VAL A 35 0.24 -8.81 -7.43
N ASP A 36 1.42 -9.43 -7.43
CA ASP A 36 1.80 -10.43 -6.43
C ASP A 36 1.88 -9.80 -5.03
N ILE A 37 2.45 -8.60 -4.93
CA ILE A 37 2.49 -7.81 -3.69
C ILE A 37 1.06 -7.53 -3.19
N ILE A 38 0.18 -7.04 -4.06
CA ILE A 38 -1.23 -6.76 -3.72
C ILE A 38 -1.92 -8.03 -3.20
N ARG A 39 -1.78 -9.15 -3.92
CA ARG A 39 -2.40 -10.43 -3.57
C ARG A 39 -1.85 -10.99 -2.27
N TRP A 40 -0.56 -10.80 -1.99
CA TRP A 40 0.02 -11.20 -0.72
C TRP A 40 -0.54 -10.36 0.44
N TYR A 41 -0.54 -9.04 0.27
CA TYR A 41 -1.00 -8.13 1.32
C TYR A 41 -2.49 -8.23 1.59
N GLN A 42 -3.35 -8.55 0.61
CA GLN A 42 -4.80 -8.69 0.88
C GLN A 42 -5.08 -9.76 1.94
N HIS A 43 -4.38 -10.91 1.86
CA HIS A 43 -4.55 -12.02 2.80
C HIS A 43 -3.87 -11.70 4.14
N PHE A 44 -2.70 -11.07 4.09
CA PHE A 44 -1.96 -10.69 5.29
C PHE A 44 -2.70 -9.63 6.13
N ILE A 45 -3.22 -8.57 5.48
CA ILE A 45 -3.99 -7.49 6.11
C ILE A 45 -5.23 -8.07 6.80
N TYR A 46 -5.97 -8.95 6.12
CA TYR A 46 -7.17 -9.57 6.66
C TYR A 46 -6.88 -10.27 8.01
N VAL A 47 -5.88 -11.14 8.05
CA VAL A 47 -5.54 -11.88 9.28
C VAL A 47 -5.13 -10.92 10.41
N LYS A 48 -4.35 -9.88 10.10
CA LYS A 48 -3.87 -8.93 11.12
C LYS A 48 -4.99 -8.04 11.67
N LEU A 49 -5.94 -7.63 10.82
CA LEU A 49 -7.12 -6.89 11.26
C LEU A 49 -8.01 -7.75 12.16
N ILE A 50 -8.26 -9.01 11.78
CA ILE A 50 -9.05 -9.92 12.61
C ILE A 50 -8.41 -10.13 13.98
N ARG A 51 -7.09 -10.35 14.06
CA ARG A 51 -6.39 -10.49 15.37
C ARG A 51 -6.42 -9.21 16.20
N ALA A 52 -6.27 -8.05 15.57
CA ALA A 52 -6.36 -6.76 16.26
C ALA A 52 -7.76 -6.54 16.85
N VAL A 53 -8.82 -6.80 16.07
CA VAL A 53 -10.21 -6.63 16.50
C VAL A 53 -10.59 -7.65 17.56
N GLN A 54 -10.27 -8.93 17.35
CA GLN A 54 -10.56 -9.99 18.33
C GLN A 54 -9.84 -9.75 19.64
N GLY A 55 -8.54 -9.43 19.61
CA GLY A 55 -7.78 -9.13 20.83
C GLY A 55 -8.23 -7.84 21.53
N LYS A 56 -8.95 -6.94 20.85
CA LYS A 56 -9.61 -5.78 21.47
C LYS A 56 -10.98 -6.14 22.05
N LEU A 57 -11.72 -7.07 21.43
CA LEU A 57 -13.04 -7.49 21.89
C LEU A 57 -12.98 -8.44 23.10
N GLU A 58 -11.94 -9.28 23.16
CA GLU A 58 -11.67 -10.20 24.26
C GLU A 58 -11.00 -9.51 25.46
N GLU A 59 -10.71 -8.21 25.34
CA GLU A 59 -10.12 -7.39 26.40
C GLU A 59 -11.07 -7.31 27.59
N THR A 60 -10.62 -7.82 28.74
CA THR A 60 -11.38 -7.78 30.00
C THR A 60 -10.87 -6.62 30.85
N SER A 61 -11.73 -6.06 31.72
CA SER A 61 -11.38 -4.95 32.62
C SER A 61 -10.25 -5.25 33.63
N GLU A 62 -9.83 -6.51 33.74
CA GLU A 62 -8.71 -6.99 34.57
C GLU A 62 -7.37 -6.98 33.83
N ASP A 63 -7.36 -6.70 32.52
CA ASP A 63 -6.14 -6.63 31.72
C ASP A 63 -5.37 -5.35 32.07
N PHE A 64 -4.22 -5.51 32.74
CA PHE A 64 -3.32 -4.42 33.10
C PHE A 64 -2.94 -3.56 31.88
N GLU A 65 -3.35 -2.29 31.86
CA GLU A 65 -3.01 -1.32 30.80
C GLU A 65 -1.50 -1.02 30.69
N GLU A 66 -0.69 -1.48 31.64
CA GLU A 66 0.74 -1.21 31.73
C GLU A 66 1.57 -1.96 30.68
N PHE A 67 1.04 -3.03 30.07
CA PHE A 67 1.76 -3.82 29.07
C PHE A 67 1.22 -3.62 27.64
N PRO A 68 2.10 -3.39 26.64
CA PRO A 68 1.69 -3.33 25.23
C PRO A 68 0.98 -4.61 24.80
N LYS A 69 -0.22 -4.49 24.24
CA LYS A 69 -1.05 -5.64 23.85
C LYS A 69 -0.67 -6.17 22.48
N ASP A 70 -0.81 -7.48 22.28
CA ASP A 70 -0.58 -8.12 20.97
C ASP A 70 -1.56 -7.60 19.89
N SER A 71 -2.76 -7.18 20.31
CA SER A 71 -3.76 -6.54 19.45
C SER A 71 -3.25 -5.22 18.86
N ASP A 72 -2.59 -4.37 19.65
CA ASP A 72 -1.98 -3.13 19.19
C ASP A 72 -0.83 -3.39 18.21
N GLY A 73 -0.02 -4.43 18.48
CA GLY A 73 1.02 -4.90 17.57
C GLY A 73 0.43 -5.37 16.24
N SER A 74 -0.65 -6.14 16.28
CA SER A 74 -1.39 -6.61 15.10
C SER A 74 -1.99 -5.45 14.30
N ALA A 75 -2.56 -4.44 14.97
CA ALA A 75 -3.10 -3.24 14.33
C ALA A 75 -2.01 -2.44 13.62
N LYS A 76 -0.87 -2.21 14.29
CA LYS A 76 0.27 -1.51 13.70
C LYS A 76 0.81 -2.23 12.46
N VAL A 77 0.95 -3.54 12.53
CA VAL A 77 1.41 -4.36 11.39
C VAL A 77 0.40 -4.32 10.24
N ALA A 78 -0.91 -4.34 10.53
CA ALA A 78 -1.96 -4.19 9.52
C ALA A 78 -1.88 -2.84 8.79
N LEU A 79 -1.67 -1.74 9.51
CA LEU A 79 -1.52 -0.41 8.92
C LEU A 79 -0.30 -0.31 8.00
N ILE A 80 0.85 -0.81 8.44
CA ILE A 80 2.07 -0.84 7.61
C ILE A 80 1.85 -1.69 6.34
N ALA A 81 1.12 -2.81 6.47
CA ALA A 81 0.78 -3.68 5.36
C ALA A 81 -0.17 -2.98 4.35
N ILE A 82 -1.14 -2.22 4.84
CA ILE A 82 -2.02 -1.39 4.01
C ILE A 82 -1.20 -0.35 3.24
N ASP A 83 -0.27 0.34 3.89
CA ASP A 83 0.59 1.35 3.23
C ASP A 83 1.41 0.74 2.08
N ARG A 84 1.95 -0.47 2.30
CA ARG A 84 2.71 -1.19 1.27
C ARG A 84 1.83 -1.69 0.13
N SER A 85 0.63 -2.19 0.43
CA SER A 85 -0.35 -2.58 -0.58
C SER A 85 -0.75 -1.38 -1.45
N ILE A 86 -1.03 -0.23 -0.82
CA ILE A 86 -1.35 1.03 -1.51
C ILE A 86 -0.20 1.47 -2.43
N ALA A 87 1.05 1.36 -1.98
CA ALA A 87 2.20 1.69 -2.82
C ALA A 87 2.28 0.80 -4.08
N ALA A 88 2.00 -0.50 -3.95
CA ALA A 88 1.95 -1.43 -5.07
C ALA A 88 0.79 -1.15 -6.03
N TRP A 89 -0.38 -0.77 -5.52
CA TRP A 89 -1.47 -0.25 -6.36
C TRP A 89 -1.06 1.01 -7.11
N GLY A 90 -0.22 1.87 -6.50
CA GLY A 90 0.39 3.02 -7.16
C GLY A 90 1.25 2.63 -8.35
N GLN A 91 2.18 1.69 -8.16
CA GLN A 91 3.06 1.16 -9.21
C GLN A 91 2.27 0.48 -10.33
N MET A 92 1.31 -0.38 -9.98
CA MET A 92 0.45 -1.06 -10.95
C MET A 92 -0.27 -0.06 -11.88
N ARG A 93 -0.65 1.11 -11.36
CA ARG A 93 -1.36 2.14 -12.13
C ARG A 93 -0.47 2.90 -13.11
N GLU A 94 0.84 2.92 -12.92
CA GLU A 94 1.76 3.55 -13.88
C GLU A 94 1.70 2.85 -15.24
N HIS A 95 1.40 1.54 -15.23
CA HIS A 95 1.19 0.71 -16.42
C HIS A 95 -0.13 0.98 -17.16
N PHE A 96 -1.09 1.70 -16.56
CA PHE A 96 -2.44 1.96 -17.10
C PHE A 96 -2.83 3.47 -17.09
N PRO A 97 -2.19 4.32 -17.92
CA PRO A 97 -2.41 5.76 -17.92
C PRO A 97 -3.81 6.20 -18.37
N GLN A 98 -4.54 5.37 -19.14
CA GLN A 98 -5.85 5.68 -19.71
C GLN A 98 -7.00 5.70 -18.69
N ARG A 99 -6.81 5.14 -17.48
CA ARG A 99 -7.83 5.08 -16.40
C ARG A 99 -7.38 5.86 -15.16
N ARG A 100 -7.06 7.14 -15.37
CA ARG A 100 -6.43 8.03 -14.38
C ARG A 100 -7.40 8.80 -13.47
N ASP A 101 -8.50 8.21 -13.02
CA ASP A 101 -9.50 8.90 -12.16
C ASP A 101 -9.57 8.38 -10.71
N ILE A 102 -8.48 8.56 -9.96
CA ILE A 102 -8.51 8.56 -8.47
C ILE A 102 -7.65 9.69 -7.88
N ARG A 103 -7.10 10.58 -8.72
CA ARG A 103 -6.18 11.65 -8.30
C ARG A 103 -6.84 12.64 -7.33
N GLY A 104 -8.16 12.81 -7.43
CA GLY A 104 -8.94 13.57 -6.45
C GLY A 104 -8.91 12.93 -5.06
N PHE A 105 -9.10 11.61 -4.98
CA PHE A 105 -9.15 10.86 -3.72
C PHE A 105 -7.81 10.89 -2.96
N TRP A 106 -6.67 10.69 -3.62
CA TRP A 106 -5.35 10.70 -2.94
C TRP A 106 -4.84 12.10 -2.59
N ARG A 107 -5.25 13.13 -3.33
CA ARG A 107 -4.96 14.53 -2.97
C ARG A 107 -5.87 15.02 -1.85
N SER A 108 -7.15 14.64 -1.85
CA SER A 108 -8.12 15.07 -0.82
C SER A 108 -7.93 14.35 0.52
N SER A 109 -7.54 13.07 0.49
CA SER A 109 -7.33 12.26 1.70
C SER A 109 -5.99 12.50 2.41
N GLY A 110 -5.17 13.45 1.93
CA GLY A 110 -3.93 13.87 2.60
C GLY A 110 -2.76 12.86 2.56
N TRP A 111 -2.97 11.68 1.99
CA TRP A 111 -1.99 10.59 1.95
C TRP A 111 -0.70 10.93 1.19
N PHE A 112 -0.77 11.71 0.12
CA PHE A 112 0.42 12.19 -0.61
C PHE A 112 1.28 13.13 0.26
N ARG A 113 0.63 13.98 1.08
CA ARG A 113 1.30 14.87 2.06
C ARG A 113 1.88 14.08 3.23
N ALA A 114 1.18 13.07 3.74
CA ALA A 114 1.68 12.22 4.82
C ALA A 114 2.92 11.42 4.41
N ARG A 115 2.97 10.92 3.17
CA ARG A 115 4.12 10.19 2.62
C ARG A 115 5.33 11.11 2.37
N GLN A 116 5.07 12.34 1.90
CA GLN A 116 6.10 13.37 1.75
C GLN A 116 6.64 13.82 3.13
N TRP A 117 5.77 14.00 4.12
CA TRP A 117 6.15 14.32 5.50
C TRP A 117 6.95 13.21 6.18
N LEU A 118 6.63 11.93 5.92
CA LEU A 118 7.43 10.78 6.40
C LEU A 118 8.80 10.66 5.71
N ALA A 119 8.91 11.07 4.45
CA ALA A 119 10.19 11.10 3.72
C ALA A 119 11.07 12.27 4.20
N GLU A 120 10.49 13.45 4.41
CA GLU A 120 11.14 14.66 4.92
C GLU A 120 11.42 14.57 6.44
N GLY A 121 10.62 13.81 7.19
CA GLY A 121 10.72 13.63 8.64
C GLY A 121 11.90 12.77 9.11
N ARG A 122 12.69 12.18 8.19
CA ARG A 122 13.96 11.54 8.54
C ARG A 122 15.11 12.53 8.75
N GLU A 123 14.96 13.78 8.31
CA GLU A 123 16.00 14.80 8.41
C GLU A 123 15.89 15.68 9.67
N ASN A 124 14.74 15.67 10.36
CA ASN A 124 14.49 16.51 11.55
C ASN A 124 14.18 15.70 12.82
N ARG A 125 15.02 14.70 13.16
CA ARG A 125 15.03 14.16 14.54
C ARG A 125 15.75 15.12 15.48
N GLY A 126 15.06 16.21 15.81
CA GLY A 126 15.53 17.21 16.78
C GLY A 126 14.45 17.84 17.64
N GLN A 127 13.16 17.73 17.32
CA GLN A 127 12.11 18.34 18.14
C GLN A 127 10.88 17.41 18.23
N CYS A 128 10.85 16.67 19.33
CA CYS A 128 9.61 16.13 19.88
C CYS A 128 8.66 17.28 20.20
N LEU A 129 7.39 17.15 19.81
CA LEU A 129 6.21 17.51 20.62
C LEU A 129 4.96 16.99 19.89
N VAL A 130 4.41 15.89 20.41
CA VAL A 130 3.08 15.40 20.08
C VAL A 130 2.05 16.42 20.62
N PRO A 131 0.93 16.62 19.93
CA PRO A 131 -0.28 16.06 20.52
C PRO A 131 -1.19 15.41 19.46
N VAL A 132 -1.38 14.11 19.59
CA VAL A 132 -2.50 13.40 18.98
C VAL A 132 -3.70 13.66 19.88
N ARG A 133 -4.58 14.56 19.48
CA ARG A 133 -5.93 14.73 20.03
C ARG A 133 -6.89 14.14 18.99
N PHE A 134 -7.29 12.89 19.18
CA PHE A 134 -8.47 12.35 18.49
C PHE A 134 -9.69 12.86 19.25
N LEU A 135 -10.59 13.52 18.52
CA LEU A 135 -12.02 13.64 18.85
C LEU A 135 -12.74 12.46 18.19
#